data_AF-A0A7S1NTI5-F1
#
_entry.id   AF-A0A7S1NTI5-F1
#
_cell.length_a   1.000
_cell.length_b   1.000
_cell.length_c   1.000
_cell.angle_alpha   90.00
_cell.angle_beta   90.00
_cell.angle_gamma   90.00
#
_symmetry.space_group_name_H-M   'P 1'
#
loop_
_entity.id
_entity.type
_entity.pdbx_description
1 polymer ?
#
loop_
_entity_poly.entity_id
_entity_poly.type
_entity_poly.pdbx_seq_one_letter_code
_entity_poly.pdbx_strand_id
1 'polypeptide(L)'
;AVKKTFLTRGRCQRAAACARSEYSSAPVSLNDDTLRVWYTGGTLRYVYYVTGLRLEDPYIESPCTSSWSRWSRTAGACPSPTALNGTTLATISAALGQSGDPNPYIRDIQLTGEGCFDFDFDTVGAQVEVDGECFQHVHPQHYSVRDFSRWVLVHDGNDAAAAANRPNPIAKWAAQGLTYLHFPDHHPVSRFASRKRYIPEVGRYGD
;
A
#
# COMPACT_ATOMS: atom_id res chain seq x y z
N ALA A 1 -38.46 18.42 13.16
CA ALA A 1 -39.38 17.60 13.97
C ALA A 1 -40.78 18.21 13.90
N VAL A 2 -41.82 17.42 13.63
CA VAL A 2 -43.21 17.94 13.59
C VAL A 2 -43.70 18.15 15.03
N LYS A 3 -44.25 19.33 15.32
CA LYS A 3 -44.75 19.70 16.65
C LYS A 3 -46.03 18.90 16.95
N LYS A 4 -46.04 18.14 18.05
CA LYS A 4 -47.20 17.32 18.44
C LYS A 4 -48.37 18.23 18.84
N THR A 5 -49.51 18.04 18.21
CA THR A 5 -50.78 18.71 18.54
C THR A 5 -51.86 17.66 18.76
N PHE A 6 -53.02 18.05 19.30
CA PHE A 6 -54.13 17.13 19.54
C PHE A 6 -54.64 16.47 18.24
N LEU A 7 -54.47 17.14 17.08
CA LEU A 7 -54.84 16.63 15.76
C LEU A 7 -53.87 15.58 15.20
N THR A 8 -52.61 15.61 15.62
CA THR A 8 -51.56 14.71 15.11
C THR A 8 -51.27 13.54 16.06
N ARG A 9 -51.77 13.58 17.29
CA ARG A 9 -51.51 12.59 18.35
C ARG A 9 -52.01 11.18 18.02
N GLY A 10 -53.14 11.05 17.32
CA GLY A 10 -53.75 9.76 16.94
C GLY A 10 -53.43 9.26 15.53
N ARG A 11 -52.78 10.08 14.70
CA ARG A 11 -52.42 9.74 13.30
C ARG A 11 -50.92 9.58 13.07
N CYS A 12 -50.12 9.64 14.13
CA CYS A 12 -48.70 9.31 14.07
C CYS A 12 -48.53 7.81 13.86
N GLN A 13 -48.40 7.38 12.60
CA GLN A 13 -47.81 6.09 12.28
C GLN A 13 -46.29 6.23 12.29
N ARG A 14 -45.58 5.33 12.97
CA ARG A 14 -44.14 5.18 12.77
C ARG A 14 -43.96 4.69 11.33
N ALA A 15 -43.45 5.54 10.46
CA ALA A 15 -42.94 5.06 9.18
C ALA A 15 -41.77 4.11 9.48
N ALA A 16 -41.75 2.94 8.84
CA ALA A 16 -40.56 2.09 8.79
C ALA A 16 -39.54 2.78 7.88
N ALA A 17 -38.88 3.83 8.39
CA ALA A 17 -37.84 4.52 7.65
C ALA A 17 -36.66 4.82 8.57
N CYS A 18 -35.49 4.44 8.07
CA CYS A 18 -34.17 4.49 8.68
C CYS A 18 -33.91 3.44 9.77
N ALA A 19 -34.16 2.16 9.48
CA ALA A 19 -33.27 1.16 10.05
C ALA A 19 -31.85 1.51 9.57
N ARG A 20 -30.89 1.56 10.50
CA ARG A 20 -29.48 1.75 10.17
C ARG A 20 -29.14 0.67 9.14
N SER A 21 -28.51 1.03 8.02
CA SER A 21 -27.90 0.01 7.17
C SER A 21 -27.01 -0.82 8.08
N GLU A 22 -27.39 -2.06 8.34
CA GLU A 22 -26.48 -3.02 8.93
C GLU A 22 -25.40 -3.20 7.87
N TYR A 23 -24.23 -2.59 8.12
CA TYR A 23 -23.08 -2.82 7.27
C TYR A 23 -22.65 -4.26 7.52
N SER A 24 -23.06 -5.17 6.65
CA SER A 24 -22.43 -6.49 6.59
C SER A 24 -20.99 -6.26 6.17
N SER A 25 -20.03 -6.76 6.96
CA SER A 25 -18.65 -6.82 6.52
C SER A 25 -18.59 -7.64 5.24
N ALA A 26 -18.00 -7.08 4.19
CA ALA A 26 -17.78 -7.76 2.93
C ALA A 26 -16.30 -7.60 2.56
N PRO A 27 -15.67 -8.66 1.99
CA PRO A 27 -14.35 -8.50 1.41
C PRO A 27 -14.42 -7.50 0.26
N VAL A 28 -13.39 -6.66 0.15
CA VAL A 28 -13.26 -5.66 -0.89
C VAL A 28 -11.89 -5.84 -1.52
N SER A 29 -11.86 -6.07 -2.84
CA SER A 29 -10.60 -6.16 -3.58
C SER A 29 -9.93 -4.81 -3.65
N LEU A 30 -8.63 -4.77 -3.37
CA LEU A 30 -7.81 -3.57 -3.40
C LEU A 30 -7.15 -3.41 -4.77
N ASN A 31 -7.95 -3.02 -5.76
CA ASN A 31 -7.55 -2.81 -7.15
C ASN A 31 -7.93 -1.40 -7.64
N ASP A 32 -7.54 -1.06 -8.87
CA ASP A 32 -7.79 0.26 -9.44
C ASP A 32 -9.27 0.68 -9.41
N ASP A 33 -10.19 -0.24 -9.70
CA ASP A 33 -11.63 0.05 -9.71
C ASP A 33 -12.13 0.48 -8.33
N THR A 34 -11.81 -0.31 -7.30
CA THR A 34 -12.17 0.01 -5.91
C THR A 34 -11.54 1.32 -5.46
N LEU A 35 -10.22 1.48 -5.67
CA LEU A 35 -9.51 2.69 -5.26
C LEU A 35 -10.08 3.93 -5.97
N ARG A 36 -10.46 3.80 -7.23
CA ARG A 36 -11.07 4.87 -8.01
C ARG A 36 -12.44 5.26 -7.45
N VAL A 37 -13.28 4.27 -7.11
CA VAL A 37 -14.61 4.50 -6.54
C VAL A 37 -14.53 5.26 -5.22
N TRP A 38 -13.51 5.05 -4.40
CA TRP A 38 -13.34 5.84 -3.17
C TRP A 38 -13.12 7.33 -3.41
N TYR A 39 -12.55 7.72 -4.54
CA TYR A 39 -12.47 9.13 -4.90
C TYR A 39 -13.75 9.64 -5.57
N THR A 40 -14.30 8.90 -6.56
CA THR A 40 -15.41 9.39 -7.40
C THR A 40 -16.80 9.14 -6.82
N GLY A 41 -16.95 8.16 -5.92
CA GLY A 41 -18.22 7.69 -5.37
C GLY A 41 -18.85 8.59 -4.29
N GLY A 42 -18.46 9.87 -4.24
CA GLY A 42 -19.04 10.87 -3.34
C GLY A 42 -18.41 10.96 -1.94
N THR A 43 -17.48 10.06 -1.58
CA THR A 43 -16.75 10.14 -0.30
C THR A 43 -15.48 10.98 -0.38
N LEU A 44 -14.98 11.27 -1.60
CA LEU A 44 -13.76 12.05 -1.88
C LEU A 44 -12.55 11.58 -1.06
N ARG A 45 -12.38 10.27 -0.95
CA ARG A 45 -11.25 9.66 -0.25
C ARG A 45 -10.05 9.54 -1.19
N TYR A 46 -8.88 9.92 -0.68
CA TYR A 46 -7.62 9.86 -1.40
C TYR A 46 -6.87 8.60 -0.97
N VAL A 47 -7.30 7.46 -1.48
CA VAL A 47 -6.68 6.18 -1.15
C VAL A 47 -5.80 5.76 -2.32
N TYR A 48 -4.53 5.46 -2.02
CA TYR A 48 -3.55 5.11 -3.03
C TYR A 48 -2.77 3.88 -2.64
N TYR A 49 -2.38 3.07 -3.62
CA TYR A 49 -1.23 2.19 -3.44
C TYR A 49 0.07 2.97 -3.65
N VAL A 50 1.09 2.64 -2.86
CA VAL A 50 2.36 3.40 -2.85
C VAL A 50 3.43 2.70 -3.68
N THR A 51 4.05 3.44 -4.59
CA THR A 51 5.21 3.00 -5.37
C THR A 51 6.40 3.94 -5.17
N GLY A 52 7.57 3.61 -5.72
CA GLY A 52 8.76 4.49 -5.66
C GLY A 52 9.43 4.60 -4.30
N LEU A 53 9.02 3.79 -3.30
CA LEU A 53 9.74 3.70 -2.03
C LEU A 53 11.05 2.96 -2.23
N ARG A 54 12.16 3.64 -1.96
CA ARG A 54 13.52 3.11 -2.10
C ARG A 54 13.94 2.37 -0.84
N LEU A 55 14.87 1.42 -0.98
CA LEU A 55 15.52 0.76 0.15
C LEU A 55 16.56 1.72 0.73
N GLU A 56 16.12 2.60 1.61
CA GLU A 56 16.91 3.59 2.34
C GLU A 56 16.63 3.45 3.84
N ASP A 57 17.52 3.96 4.70
CA ASP A 57 17.30 3.99 6.14
C ASP A 57 15.90 4.53 6.53
N PRO A 58 15.19 3.88 7.47
CA PRO A 58 15.58 2.69 8.24
C PRO A 58 15.19 1.35 7.58
N TYR A 59 14.88 1.33 6.29
CA TYR A 59 14.33 0.17 5.56
C TYR A 59 15.35 -0.54 4.67
N ILE A 60 16.63 -0.20 4.78
CA ILE A 60 17.74 -0.91 4.13
C ILE A 60 18.08 -2.18 4.91
N GLU A 61 17.08 -3.03 5.15
CA GLU A 61 17.22 -4.27 5.91
C GLU A 61 17.38 -5.46 4.98
N SER A 62 18.29 -6.38 5.30
CA SER A 62 18.43 -7.62 4.54
C SER A 62 17.20 -8.53 4.77
N PRO A 63 16.68 -9.22 3.74
CA PRO A 63 15.67 -10.26 3.93
C PRO A 63 16.16 -11.40 4.84
N CYS A 64 17.47 -11.62 4.96
CA CYS A 64 18.06 -12.63 5.84
C CYS A 64 18.12 -12.21 7.30
N THR A 65 18.09 -10.90 7.61
CA THR A 65 18.01 -10.38 8.99
C THR A 65 16.58 -10.09 9.41
N SER A 66 15.73 -9.69 8.46
CA SER A 66 14.37 -9.27 8.76
C SER A 66 13.45 -10.49 8.89
N SER A 67 12.52 -10.42 9.84
CA SER A 67 11.51 -11.48 10.01
C SER A 67 10.58 -11.62 8.80
N TRP A 68 10.35 -10.53 8.07
CA TRP A 68 9.53 -10.49 6.87
C TRP A 68 10.19 -9.59 5.83
N SER A 69 10.20 -10.05 4.58
CA SER A 69 10.67 -9.25 3.45
C SER A 69 9.61 -9.23 2.35
N ARG A 70 9.57 -8.13 1.59
CA ARG A 70 8.65 -7.93 0.49
C ARG A 70 9.39 -8.01 -0.84
N TRP A 71 8.82 -8.77 -1.77
CA TRP A 71 9.39 -8.97 -3.09
C TRP A 71 8.40 -8.49 -4.15
N SER A 72 8.82 -7.60 -5.04
CA SER A 72 8.06 -7.24 -6.23
C SER A 72 8.16 -8.36 -7.25
N ARG A 73 7.03 -8.78 -7.80
CA ARG A 73 6.92 -9.89 -8.74
C ARG A 73 6.71 -9.36 -10.16
N THR A 74 7.46 -9.88 -11.12
CA THR A 74 7.29 -9.61 -12.55
C THR A 74 7.40 -10.91 -13.33
N ALA A 75 6.56 -11.10 -14.36
CA ALA A 75 6.63 -12.27 -15.22
C ALA A 75 7.92 -12.28 -16.06
N GLY A 76 8.51 -13.47 -16.23
CA GLY A 76 9.73 -13.66 -17.01
C GLY A 76 11.02 -13.57 -16.20
N ALA A 77 12.14 -13.65 -16.90
CA ALA A 77 13.48 -13.62 -16.30
C ALA A 77 13.79 -12.27 -15.67
N CYS A 78 14.63 -12.29 -14.62
CA CYS A 78 15.13 -11.05 -14.05
C CYS A 78 16.03 -10.31 -15.04
N PRO A 79 15.86 -8.97 -15.23
CA PRO A 79 16.70 -8.20 -16.15
C PRO A 79 18.17 -8.13 -15.68
N SER A 80 18.40 -8.19 -14.37
CA SER A 80 19.73 -8.21 -13.78
C SER A 80 19.72 -9.06 -12.50
N PRO A 81 19.74 -10.39 -12.61
CA PRO A 81 19.78 -11.27 -11.45
C PRO A 81 20.98 -10.95 -10.57
N THR A 82 20.79 -10.92 -9.26
CA THR A 82 21.86 -10.62 -8.31
C THR A 82 22.70 -11.86 -8.07
N ALA A 83 24.02 -11.73 -8.15
CA ALA A 83 24.96 -12.81 -7.86
C ALA A 83 25.09 -13.03 -6.35
N LEU A 84 24.14 -13.79 -5.77
CA LEU A 84 24.15 -14.14 -4.36
C LEU A 84 24.97 -15.42 -4.11
N ASN A 85 25.42 -15.60 -2.87
CA ASN A 85 25.96 -16.89 -2.41
C ASN A 85 24.95 -18.03 -2.67
N GLY A 86 25.43 -19.20 -3.09
CA GLY A 86 24.56 -20.33 -3.46
C GLY A 86 23.59 -20.78 -2.37
N THR A 87 24.01 -20.78 -1.10
CA THR A 87 23.15 -21.16 0.03
C THR A 87 22.09 -20.08 0.30
N THR A 88 22.48 -18.81 0.26
CA THR A 88 21.55 -17.67 0.41
C THR A 88 20.53 -17.64 -0.73
N LEU A 89 20.97 -17.83 -1.97
CA LEU A 89 20.11 -17.90 -3.15
C LEU A 89 19.11 -19.06 -3.03
N ALA A 90 19.57 -20.25 -2.65
CA ALA A 90 18.72 -21.42 -2.48
C ALA A 90 17.66 -21.18 -1.38
N THR A 91 18.05 -20.56 -0.26
CA THR A 91 17.16 -20.22 0.86
C THR A 91 16.06 -19.25 0.42
N ILE A 92 16.43 -18.14 -0.24
CA ILE A 92 15.48 -17.14 -0.73
C ILE A 92 14.56 -17.76 -1.80
N SER A 93 15.13 -18.50 -2.76
CA SER A 93 14.36 -19.10 -3.86
C SER A 93 13.35 -20.12 -3.35
N ALA A 94 13.74 -20.95 -2.37
CA ALA A 94 12.83 -21.91 -1.74
C ALA A 94 11.68 -21.20 -1.01
N ALA A 95 11.96 -20.13 -0.26
CA ALA A 95 10.93 -19.37 0.43
C ALA A 95 9.96 -18.67 -0.54
N LEU A 96 10.46 -18.11 -1.66
CA LEU A 96 9.64 -17.50 -2.70
C LEU A 96 8.75 -18.52 -3.43
N GLY A 97 9.26 -19.72 -3.71
CA GLY A 97 8.51 -20.80 -4.35
C GLY A 97 7.48 -21.47 -3.44
N GLN A 98 7.73 -21.48 -2.11
CA GLN A 98 6.82 -22.07 -1.13
C GLN A 98 5.80 -21.09 -0.54
N SER A 99 5.98 -19.78 -0.73
CA SER A 99 5.09 -18.78 -0.18
C SER A 99 3.68 -18.92 -0.74
N GLY A 100 2.69 -19.00 0.17
CA GLY A 100 1.27 -19.05 -0.17
C GLY A 100 0.64 -17.67 -0.38
N ASP A 101 1.44 -16.58 -0.45
CA ASP A 101 0.93 -15.23 -0.69
C ASP A 101 0.33 -15.14 -2.11
N PRO A 102 -0.99 -14.98 -2.25
CA PRO A 102 -1.66 -15.03 -3.55
C PRO A 102 -1.56 -13.72 -4.33
N ASN A 103 -0.95 -12.68 -3.74
CA ASN A 103 -0.89 -11.35 -4.35
C ASN A 103 -0.14 -11.42 -5.71
N PRO A 104 -0.71 -10.83 -6.79
CA PRO A 104 -0.14 -10.94 -8.12
C PRO A 104 1.06 -10.00 -8.37
N TYR A 105 1.25 -8.96 -7.54
CA TYR A 105 2.27 -7.93 -7.75
C TYR A 105 3.42 -8.01 -6.77
N ILE A 106 3.16 -8.51 -5.57
CA ILE A 106 4.14 -8.65 -4.51
C ILE A 106 4.04 -10.03 -3.88
N ARG A 107 5.10 -10.43 -3.20
CA ARG A 107 5.15 -11.63 -2.39
C ARG A 107 5.91 -11.33 -1.12
N ASP A 108 5.22 -11.46 0.00
CA ASP A 108 5.86 -11.40 1.31
C ASP A 108 6.37 -12.81 1.67
N ILE A 109 7.62 -12.89 2.14
CA ILE A 109 8.22 -14.14 2.63
C ILE A 109 8.82 -13.92 4.01
N GLN A 110 8.81 -14.98 4.81
CA GLN A 110 9.47 -15.04 6.10
C GLN A 110 10.70 -15.92 5.99
N LEU A 111 11.85 -15.39 6.41
CA LEU A 111 13.08 -16.14 6.58
C LEU A 111 13.39 -16.24 8.07
N THR A 112 13.90 -17.39 8.51
CA THR A 112 14.35 -17.60 9.90
C THR A 112 15.81 -17.19 10.10
N GLY A 113 16.49 -16.74 9.04
CA GLY A 113 17.93 -16.47 9.00
C GLY A 113 18.79 -17.72 8.84
N GLU A 114 18.28 -18.90 9.18
CA GLU A 114 18.94 -20.18 8.92
C GLU A 114 19.10 -20.40 7.41
N GLY A 115 20.32 -20.69 6.96
CA GLY A 115 20.64 -20.91 5.54
C GLY A 115 21.10 -19.65 4.78
N CYS A 116 21.03 -18.47 5.38
CA CYS A 116 21.78 -17.32 4.87
C CYS A 116 23.22 -17.41 5.39
N PHE A 117 24.20 -17.34 4.48
CA PHE A 117 25.61 -17.60 4.81
C PHE A 117 26.26 -16.48 5.64
N ASP A 118 25.70 -15.27 5.59
CA ASP A 118 25.79 -14.18 6.57
C ASP A 118 24.77 -13.11 6.14
N PHE A 119 24.54 -12.07 6.95
CA PHE A 119 23.57 -10.98 6.76
C PHE A 119 23.92 -10.02 5.59
N ASP A 120 24.14 -10.62 4.43
CA ASP A 120 24.73 -10.02 3.24
C ASP A 120 23.93 -8.79 2.78
N PHE A 121 24.59 -7.63 2.75
CA PHE A 121 24.00 -6.41 2.21
C PHE A 121 23.63 -6.56 0.73
N ASP A 122 24.24 -7.50 0.00
CA ASP A 122 23.93 -7.77 -1.40
C ASP A 122 22.51 -8.33 -1.59
N THR A 123 21.87 -8.82 -0.52
CA THR A 123 20.46 -9.24 -0.54
C THR A 123 19.48 -8.06 -0.53
N VAL A 124 19.93 -6.85 -0.18
CA VAL A 124 19.10 -5.64 -0.23
C VAL A 124 18.92 -5.23 -1.69
N GLY A 125 17.68 -5.21 -2.17
CA GLY A 125 17.39 -4.91 -3.57
C GLY A 125 17.67 -6.05 -4.54
N ALA A 126 18.02 -7.24 -4.03
CA ALA A 126 18.39 -8.38 -4.85
C ALA A 126 17.26 -8.81 -5.80
N GLN A 127 17.65 -9.30 -6.97
CA GLN A 127 16.77 -9.92 -7.95
C GLN A 127 17.05 -11.41 -8.04
N VAL A 128 16.00 -12.22 -7.86
CA VAL A 128 16.04 -13.69 -7.86
C VAL A 128 14.97 -14.21 -8.80
N GLU A 129 15.33 -15.15 -9.66
CA GLU A 129 14.40 -15.82 -10.56
C GLU A 129 13.92 -17.13 -9.94
N VAL A 130 12.60 -17.32 -9.90
CA VAL A 130 11.94 -18.54 -9.38
C VAL A 130 10.76 -18.85 -10.29
N ASP A 131 10.68 -20.10 -10.78
CA ASP A 131 9.56 -20.61 -11.60
C ASP A 131 9.19 -19.73 -12.82
N GLY A 132 10.20 -19.13 -13.47
CA GLY A 132 10.01 -18.27 -14.65
C GLY A 132 9.47 -16.87 -14.30
N GLU A 133 9.57 -16.47 -13.04
CA GLU A 133 9.21 -15.14 -12.56
C GLU A 133 10.41 -14.47 -11.90
N CYS A 134 10.49 -13.15 -12.06
CA CYS A 134 11.47 -12.34 -11.38
C CYS A 134 10.89 -11.77 -10.10
N PHE A 135 11.62 -11.96 -9.01
CA PHE A 135 11.36 -11.36 -7.72
C PHE A 135 12.47 -10.38 -7.38
N GLN A 136 12.09 -9.13 -7.09
CA GLN A 136 13.01 -8.11 -6.61
C GLN A 136 12.70 -7.78 -5.15
N HIS A 137 13.67 -7.86 -4.26
CA HIS A 137 13.51 -7.37 -2.89
C HIS A 137 13.26 -5.85 -2.91
N VAL A 138 12.18 -5.41 -2.28
CA VAL A 138 11.73 -4.01 -2.30
C VAL A 138 11.35 -3.54 -0.90
N HIS A 139 11.16 -2.23 -0.77
CA HIS A 139 10.74 -1.62 0.49
C HIS A 139 9.49 -2.33 1.06
N PRO A 140 9.40 -2.60 2.39
CA PRO A 140 8.28 -3.33 3.03
C PRO A 140 6.89 -2.71 2.91
N GLN A 141 6.78 -1.58 2.21
CA GLN A 141 5.56 -0.78 2.03
C GLN A 141 5.28 -0.49 0.56
N HIS A 142 6.11 -1.04 -0.33
CA HIS A 142 5.82 -1.10 -1.75
C HIS A 142 4.47 -1.79 -1.93
N TYR A 143 3.57 -1.18 -2.71
CA TYR A 143 2.20 -1.64 -2.95
C TYR A 143 1.31 -1.71 -1.70
N SER A 144 1.70 -1.08 -0.58
CA SER A 144 0.76 -0.82 0.51
C SER A 144 -0.31 0.18 0.05
N VAL A 145 -1.57 -0.15 0.30
CA VAL A 145 -2.71 0.74 0.09
C VAL A 145 -2.93 1.54 1.36
N ARG A 146 -2.95 2.86 1.24
CA ARG A 146 -3.03 3.79 2.38
C ARG A 146 -4.04 4.90 2.13
N ASP A 147 -4.74 5.32 3.18
CA ASP A 147 -5.67 6.46 3.12
C ASP A 147 -4.91 7.78 3.34
N PHE A 148 -4.65 8.52 2.26
CA PHE A 148 -4.01 9.83 2.28
C PHE A 148 -4.98 10.99 2.52
N SER A 149 -6.26 10.73 2.81
CA SER A 149 -7.27 11.80 2.92
C SER A 149 -6.94 12.84 3.98
N ARG A 150 -6.36 12.42 5.11
CA ARG A 150 -5.85 13.36 6.12
C ARG A 150 -4.61 14.09 5.63
N TRP A 151 -3.70 13.37 4.97
CA TRP A 151 -2.43 13.92 4.50
C TRP A 151 -2.60 15.00 3.43
N VAL A 152 -3.61 14.87 2.56
CA VAL A 152 -4.00 15.93 1.60
C VAL A 152 -4.17 17.29 2.28
N LEU A 153 -4.71 17.32 3.50
CA LEU A 153 -5.00 18.56 4.23
C LEU A 153 -3.77 19.15 4.91
N VAL A 154 -2.87 18.31 5.41
CA VAL A 154 -1.78 18.73 6.32
C VAL A 154 -0.38 18.49 5.75
N HIS A 155 -0.27 18.16 4.46
CA HIS A 155 1.01 17.93 3.80
C HIS A 155 1.86 19.21 3.77
N ASP A 156 3.10 19.11 4.25
CA ASP A 156 4.04 20.24 4.40
C ASP A 156 4.27 21.04 3.11
N GLY A 157 4.14 20.40 1.95
CA GLY A 157 4.30 21.04 0.65
C GLY A 157 3.04 21.75 0.10
N ASN A 158 1.93 21.78 0.84
CA ASN A 158 0.69 22.40 0.39
C ASN A 158 0.86 23.91 0.15
N ASP A 159 1.43 24.63 1.11
CA ASP A 159 1.60 26.09 1.02
C ASP A 159 2.53 26.47 -0.15
N ALA A 160 3.65 25.75 -0.29
CA ALA A 160 4.59 25.95 -1.39
C ALA A 160 4.01 25.59 -2.76
N ALA A 161 3.07 24.63 -2.83
CA ALA A 161 2.34 24.33 -4.05
C ALA A 161 1.36 25.46 -4.39
N ALA A 162 0.57 25.90 -3.42
CA ALA A 162 -0.40 26.98 -3.59
C ALA A 162 0.25 28.30 -3.99
N ALA A 163 1.33 28.71 -3.32
CA ALA A 163 2.09 29.93 -3.63
C ALA A 163 2.67 29.92 -5.06
N ALA A 164 2.96 28.72 -5.59
CA ALA A 164 3.45 28.52 -6.96
C ALA A 164 2.32 28.22 -7.96
N ASN A 165 1.05 28.38 -7.58
CA ASN A 165 -0.13 28.03 -8.39
C ASN A 165 -0.10 26.59 -8.94
N ARG A 166 0.43 25.65 -8.15
CA ARG A 166 0.49 24.21 -8.47
C ARG A 166 -0.63 23.45 -7.76
N PRO A 167 -1.13 22.33 -8.33
CA PRO A 167 -2.09 21.47 -7.67
C PRO A 167 -1.58 20.94 -6.31
N ASN A 168 -2.52 20.60 -5.41
CA ASN A 168 -2.18 19.95 -4.16
C ASN A 168 -1.33 18.69 -4.43
N PRO A 169 -0.11 18.56 -3.85
CA PRO A 169 0.84 17.51 -4.20
C PRO A 169 0.34 16.08 -4.01
N ILE A 170 -0.63 15.90 -3.11
CA ILE A 170 -1.20 14.59 -2.74
C ILE A 170 -2.53 14.36 -3.47
N ALA A 171 -3.38 15.37 -3.61
CA ALA A 171 -4.68 15.22 -4.26
C ALA A 171 -4.58 15.07 -5.80
N LYS A 172 -3.52 15.58 -6.41
CA LYS A 172 -3.36 15.62 -7.88
C LYS A 172 -3.49 14.26 -8.56
N TRP A 173 -3.05 13.18 -7.90
CA TRP A 173 -3.04 11.83 -8.47
C TRP A 173 -4.47 11.33 -8.71
N ALA A 174 -5.32 11.36 -7.68
CA ALA A 174 -6.73 11.01 -7.81
C ALA A 174 -7.49 11.92 -8.78
N ALA A 175 -7.17 13.23 -8.78
CA ALA A 175 -7.78 14.19 -9.70
C ALA A 175 -7.44 13.87 -11.17
N GLN A 176 -6.26 13.29 -11.43
CA GLN A 176 -5.83 12.82 -12.75
C GLN A 176 -6.34 11.41 -13.10
N GLY A 177 -7.17 10.80 -12.24
CA GLY A 177 -7.67 9.45 -12.45
C GLY A 177 -6.74 8.34 -11.98
N LEU A 178 -5.61 8.67 -11.35
CA LEU A 178 -4.64 7.70 -10.86
C LEU A 178 -5.00 7.19 -9.47
N THR A 179 -4.65 5.94 -9.22
CA THR A 179 -4.91 5.15 -8.00
C THR A 179 -3.63 4.85 -7.22
N TYR A 180 -2.49 5.32 -7.73
CA TYR A 180 -1.20 5.23 -7.07
C TYR A 180 -0.64 6.60 -6.72
N LEU A 181 0.19 6.59 -5.68
CA LEU A 181 1.10 7.67 -5.37
C LEU A 181 2.52 7.15 -5.54
N HIS A 182 3.25 7.74 -6.50
CA HIS A 182 4.67 7.50 -6.63
C HIS A 182 5.43 8.38 -5.64
N PHE A 183 6.15 7.75 -4.71
CA PHE A 183 6.93 8.46 -3.71
C PHE A 183 8.09 9.21 -4.40
N PRO A 184 8.27 10.51 -4.15
CA PRO A 184 9.25 11.28 -4.91
C PRO A 184 10.71 10.92 -4.59
N ASP A 185 11.57 10.94 -5.62
CA ASP A 185 13.01 10.69 -5.48
C ASP A 185 13.78 11.72 -4.67
N HIS A 186 13.28 12.96 -4.66
CA HIS A 186 13.87 14.07 -3.90
C HIS A 186 13.37 14.12 -2.44
N HIS A 187 12.66 13.11 -1.96
CA HIS A 187 12.27 12.98 -0.56
C HIS A 187 12.95 11.77 0.06
N PRO A 188 13.66 11.90 1.20
CA PRO A 188 14.20 10.74 1.88
C PRO A 188 13.05 9.86 2.41
N VAL A 189 13.20 8.54 2.34
CA VAL A 189 12.15 7.60 2.76
C VAL A 189 11.79 7.72 4.24
N SER A 190 12.69 8.25 5.08
CA SER A 190 12.39 8.62 6.47
C SER A 190 11.21 9.60 6.63
N ARG A 191 10.92 10.42 5.60
CA ARG A 191 9.69 11.24 5.56
C ARG A 191 8.44 10.37 5.44
N PHE A 192 8.46 9.30 4.65
CA PHE A 192 7.35 8.37 4.60
C PHE A 192 7.10 7.74 5.99
N ALA A 193 8.16 7.24 6.64
CA ALA A 193 8.09 6.65 7.97
C ALA A 193 7.47 7.60 9.02
N SER A 194 7.97 8.83 9.10
CA SER A 194 7.52 9.83 10.08
C SER A 194 6.10 10.34 9.84
N ARG A 195 5.57 10.18 8.62
CA ARG A 195 4.22 10.61 8.25
C ARG A 195 3.18 9.48 8.27
N LYS A 196 3.56 8.23 8.55
CA LYS A 196 2.63 7.08 8.63
C LYS A 196 1.38 7.34 9.47
N ARG A 197 1.49 8.14 10.54
CA ARG A 197 0.35 8.55 11.39
C ARG A 197 -0.78 9.29 10.66
N TYR A 198 -0.52 9.86 9.49
CA TYR A 198 -1.50 10.56 8.66
C TYR A 198 -1.98 9.73 7.48
N ILE A 199 -1.37 8.56 7.24
CA ILE A 199 -1.61 7.70 6.08
C ILE A 199 -1.86 6.25 6.54
N PRO A 200 -2.91 6.00 7.33
CA PRO A 200 -3.19 4.66 7.85
C PRO A 200 -3.28 3.65 6.72
N GLU A 201 -2.80 2.43 7.01
CA GLU A 201 -2.82 1.33 6.07
C GLU A 201 -4.21 0.72 5.97
N VAL A 202 -4.60 0.41 4.73
CA VAL A 202 -5.88 -0.22 4.38
C VAL A 202 -5.66 -1.69 4.02
N GLY A 203 -4.54 -2.00 3.36
CA GLY A 203 -4.14 -3.36 2.97
C GLY A 203 -3.05 -3.31 1.90
N ARG A 204 -2.98 -4.33 1.04
CA ARG A 204 -2.00 -4.42 -0.06
C ARG A 204 -2.73 -4.44 -1.41
N TYR A 205 -2.17 -3.77 -2.40
CA TYR A 205 -2.76 -3.71 -3.73
C TYR A 205 -2.74 -5.09 -4.38
N GLY A 206 -3.87 -5.56 -4.89
CA GLY A 206 -4.05 -6.90 -5.44
C GLY A 206 -4.59 -7.95 -4.46
N ASP A 207 -4.77 -7.60 -3.18
CA ASP A 207 -5.52 -8.43 -2.21
C ASP A 207 -7.05 -8.29 -2.38
#